data_AF-A0A7R9ZAK6-F1
#
_entry.id   AF-A0A7R9ZAK6-F1
#
_cell.length_a   1.000
_cell.length_b   1.000
_cell.length_c   1.000
_cell.angle_alpha   90.00
_cell.angle_beta   90.00
_cell.angle_gamma   90.00
#
_symmetry.space_group_name_H-M   'P 1'
#
loop_
_entity.id
_entity.type
_entity.pdbx_description
1 polymer ?
#
loop_
_entity_poly.entity_id
_entity_poly.type
_entity_poly.pdbx_seq_one_letter_code
_entity_poly.pdbx_strand_id
1 'polypeptide(L)'
;MGFTKGKFGSSLSRAKWRVKRVMMSMWLLVALRGLASHVVVGSPLWLMPMLYLMGLVVFHAWHWMAHQRWLLYPAYKVHMYHHWRVYPPRRFLSKVYKNDKEGRTAWSSFCHDGPLYGGMLLNIIILWTVGAINRWHDLSVAVLSYACVGSWSNWLHHALHIEGHWFERYVYFHDLRALHYTHHQGTAKHNYGFLDFGMDMVDGSLAKPDYALSNNEGIGRNDAQEIHIGQKEQLLLRRPSTSNDEHISAVKPGPLPNLAKDGLKECAFAVVAFLIEINVGILGLLLGVAQEGDSDVDCTVPHKKGDITMLEVEGFWAFFAAAFEMA
;
A
#
# COMPACT_ATOMS: atom_id res chain seq x y z
N MET A 1 -17.61 -0.76 -27.13
CA MET A 1 -18.63 -1.19 -26.14
C MET A 1 -18.78 -0.09 -25.10
N GLY A 2 -19.76 0.80 -25.26
CA GLY A 2 -20.01 1.88 -24.32
C GLY A 2 -20.70 1.34 -23.06
N PHE A 3 -20.09 1.55 -21.89
CA PHE A 3 -20.71 1.25 -20.61
C PHE A 3 -21.86 2.23 -20.38
N THR A 4 -23.09 1.81 -20.70
CA THR A 4 -24.30 2.57 -20.39
C THR A 4 -24.42 2.78 -18.88
N LYS A 5 -24.57 4.04 -18.45
CA LYS A 5 -24.69 4.53 -17.06
C LYS A 5 -25.79 3.86 -16.20
N GLY A 6 -26.55 2.89 -16.70
CA GLY A 6 -27.79 2.41 -16.08
C GLY A 6 -27.79 1.01 -15.45
N LYS A 7 -26.75 0.17 -15.56
CA LYS A 7 -26.82 -1.25 -15.12
C LYS A 7 -25.98 -1.65 -13.91
N PHE A 8 -25.08 -0.81 -13.41
CA PHE A 8 -24.35 -1.09 -12.17
C PHE A 8 -24.86 -0.17 -11.05
N GLY A 9 -25.73 -0.73 -10.20
CA GLY A 9 -26.35 -0.04 -9.07
C GLY A 9 -25.33 0.55 -8.10
N SER A 10 -25.60 1.77 -7.62
CA SER A 10 -24.82 2.60 -6.67
C SER A 10 -23.31 2.74 -6.97
N SER A 11 -22.69 3.80 -6.45
CA SER A 11 -21.22 3.94 -6.49
C SER A 11 -20.52 2.83 -5.71
N LEU A 12 -21.17 2.31 -4.66
CA LEU A 12 -20.58 1.36 -3.72
C LEU A 12 -20.40 -0.05 -4.28
N SER A 13 -21.41 -0.61 -4.98
CA SER A 13 -21.28 -1.96 -5.56
C SER A 13 -20.19 -2.00 -6.63
N ARG A 14 -20.03 -0.91 -7.39
CA ARG A 14 -18.92 -0.74 -8.35
C ARG A 14 -17.57 -0.69 -7.66
N ALA A 15 -17.43 0.12 -6.61
CA ALA A 15 -16.20 0.19 -5.82
C ALA A 15 -15.82 -1.20 -5.26
N LYS A 16 -16.77 -1.90 -4.62
CA LYS A 16 -16.57 -3.26 -4.10
C LYS A 16 -16.11 -4.23 -5.19
N TRP A 17 -16.72 -4.17 -6.38
CA TRP A 17 -16.35 -5.05 -7.48
C TRP A 17 -14.96 -4.74 -8.05
N ARG A 18 -14.58 -3.45 -8.13
CA ARG A 18 -13.23 -3.05 -8.55
C ARG A 18 -12.17 -3.53 -7.56
N VAL A 19 -12.38 -3.31 -6.27
CA VAL A 19 -11.47 -3.80 -5.20
C VAL A 19 -11.29 -5.31 -5.27
N LYS A 20 -12.39 -6.07 -5.38
CA LYS A 20 -12.31 -7.53 -5.59
C LYS A 20 -11.49 -7.91 -6.80
N ARG A 21 -11.60 -7.17 -7.91
CA ARG A 21 -10.81 -7.45 -9.11
C ARG A 21 -9.32 -7.22 -8.88
N VAL A 22 -8.94 -6.15 -8.18
CA VAL A 22 -7.55 -5.86 -7.84
C VAL A 22 -6.95 -6.99 -7.01
N MET A 23 -7.68 -7.39 -5.97
CA MET A 23 -7.28 -8.52 -5.13
C MET A 23 -7.12 -9.78 -6.00
N MET A 24 -8.12 -10.14 -6.81
CA MET A 24 -8.02 -11.30 -7.72
C MET A 24 -6.83 -11.22 -8.69
N SER A 25 -6.53 -10.04 -9.23
CA SER A 25 -5.35 -9.84 -10.08
C SER A 25 -4.05 -10.07 -9.30
N MET A 26 -3.96 -9.61 -8.05
CA MET A 26 -2.79 -9.87 -7.21
C MET A 26 -2.63 -11.36 -6.91
N TRP A 27 -3.73 -12.05 -6.56
CA TRP A 27 -3.72 -13.51 -6.38
C TRP A 27 -3.30 -14.27 -7.65
N LEU A 28 -3.73 -13.80 -8.83
CA LEU A 28 -3.28 -14.37 -10.11
C LEU A 28 -1.78 -14.15 -10.33
N LEU A 29 -1.25 -12.97 -10.03
CA LEU A 29 0.20 -12.69 -10.12
C LEU A 29 1.00 -13.59 -9.17
N VAL A 30 0.52 -13.76 -7.93
CA VAL A 30 1.12 -14.68 -6.95
C VAL A 30 1.10 -16.13 -7.45
N ALA A 31 -0.01 -16.58 -8.05
CA ALA A 31 -0.11 -17.92 -8.63
C ALA A 31 0.83 -18.10 -9.83
N LEU A 32 0.92 -17.11 -10.73
CA LEU A 32 1.87 -17.11 -11.86
C LEU A 32 3.32 -17.13 -11.37
N ARG A 33 3.64 -16.39 -10.29
CA ARG A 33 4.96 -16.46 -9.65
C ARG A 33 5.23 -17.85 -9.08
N GLY A 34 4.22 -18.50 -8.48
CA GLY A 34 4.32 -19.89 -8.02
C GLY A 34 4.62 -20.88 -9.14
N LEU A 35 3.96 -20.72 -10.29
CA LEU A 35 4.25 -21.48 -11.50
C LEU A 35 5.70 -21.24 -11.98
N ALA A 36 6.15 -19.99 -12.01
CA ALA A 36 7.53 -19.67 -12.40
C ALA A 36 8.56 -20.31 -11.46
N SER A 37 8.36 -20.22 -10.14
CA SER A 37 9.26 -20.85 -9.15
C SER A 37 9.25 -22.39 -9.29
N HIS A 38 8.08 -22.98 -9.57
CA HIS A 38 7.98 -24.42 -9.83
C HIS A 38 8.79 -24.84 -11.06
N VAL A 39 8.71 -24.09 -12.15
CA VAL A 39 9.47 -24.39 -13.38
C VAL A 39 10.97 -24.22 -13.17
N VAL A 40 11.42 -23.19 -12.44
CA VAL A 40 12.85 -22.88 -12.30
C VAL A 40 13.56 -23.76 -11.26
N VAL A 41 12.95 -23.96 -10.09
CA VAL A 41 13.61 -24.66 -8.96
C VAL A 41 12.81 -25.86 -8.44
N GLY A 42 11.69 -26.22 -9.07
CA GLY A 42 10.86 -27.34 -8.64
C GLY A 42 10.10 -27.10 -7.34
N SER A 43 9.87 -25.84 -6.94
CA SER A 43 9.09 -25.51 -5.73
C SER A 43 7.61 -25.91 -5.87
N PRO A 44 6.87 -26.25 -4.80
CA PRO A 44 5.46 -26.57 -4.92
C PRO A 44 4.63 -25.38 -5.44
N LEU A 45 3.67 -25.63 -6.34
CA LEU A 45 2.83 -24.57 -6.93
C LEU A 45 2.02 -23.79 -5.89
N TRP A 46 1.65 -24.44 -4.78
CA TRP A 46 0.86 -23.85 -3.70
C TRP A 46 1.68 -22.94 -2.78
N LEU A 47 3.03 -23.01 -2.82
CA LEU A 47 3.87 -22.32 -1.85
C LEU A 47 3.69 -20.79 -1.91
N MET A 48 3.66 -20.20 -3.12
CA MET A 48 3.47 -18.75 -3.28
C MET A 48 2.09 -18.27 -2.79
N PRO A 49 0.95 -18.84 -3.24
CA PRO A 49 -0.36 -18.48 -2.68
C PRO A 49 -0.45 -18.64 -1.16
N MET A 50 0.12 -19.72 -0.61
CA MET A 50 0.07 -19.97 0.84
C MET A 50 0.88 -18.93 1.62
N LEU A 51 2.12 -18.65 1.20
CA LEU A 51 2.93 -17.60 1.82
C LEU A 51 2.27 -16.24 1.73
N TYR A 52 1.67 -15.90 0.58
CA TYR A 52 0.94 -14.64 0.44
C TYR A 52 -0.25 -14.58 1.42
N LEU A 53 -1.04 -15.65 1.53
CA LEU A 53 -2.15 -15.73 2.49
C LEU A 53 -1.67 -15.53 3.94
N MET A 54 -0.66 -16.29 4.36
CA MET A 54 -0.12 -16.20 5.71
C MET A 54 0.50 -14.82 5.97
N GLY A 55 1.14 -14.22 4.95
CA GLY A 55 1.66 -12.85 4.99
C GLY A 55 0.56 -11.81 5.18
N LEU A 56 -0.59 -11.95 4.51
CA LEU A 56 -1.75 -11.07 4.71
C LEU A 56 -2.28 -11.15 6.14
N VAL A 57 -2.35 -12.34 6.73
CA VAL A 57 -2.76 -12.52 8.14
C VAL A 57 -1.78 -11.81 9.07
N VAL A 58 -0.48 -12.03 8.91
CA VAL A 58 0.55 -11.39 9.73
C VAL A 58 0.51 -9.87 9.57
N PHE A 59 0.43 -9.36 8.34
CA PHE A 59 0.37 -7.93 8.07
C PHE A 59 -0.87 -7.29 8.69
N HIS A 60 -2.04 -7.92 8.56
CA HIS A 60 -3.27 -7.41 9.15
C HIS A 60 -3.18 -7.37 10.69
N ALA A 61 -2.72 -8.45 11.32
CA ALA A 61 -2.53 -8.51 12.77
C ALA A 61 -1.51 -7.47 13.27
N TRP A 62 -0.40 -7.32 12.55
CA TRP A 62 0.62 -6.32 12.83
C TRP A 62 0.07 -4.89 12.75
N HIS A 63 -0.65 -4.57 11.67
CA HIS A 63 -1.18 -3.23 11.47
C HIS A 63 -2.26 -2.91 12.51
N TRP A 64 -3.15 -3.88 12.79
CA TRP A 64 -4.11 -3.76 13.89
C TRP A 64 -3.43 -3.49 15.24
N MET A 65 -2.37 -4.23 15.57
CA MET A 65 -1.56 -4.04 16.78
C MET A 65 -0.93 -2.65 16.82
N ALA A 66 -0.40 -2.17 15.69
CA ALA A 66 0.18 -0.84 15.59
C ALA A 66 -0.84 0.28 15.85
N HIS A 67 -2.15 0.02 15.73
CA HIS A 67 -3.21 0.95 16.14
C HIS A 67 -3.65 0.79 17.60
N GLN A 68 -3.11 -0.17 18.35
CA GLN A 68 -3.45 -0.40 19.76
C GLN A 68 -2.42 0.26 20.69
N ARG A 69 -2.78 1.42 21.24
CA ARG A 69 -1.95 2.15 22.24
C ARG A 69 -1.50 1.28 23.42
N TRP A 70 -2.34 0.34 23.84
CA TRP A 70 -2.15 -0.48 25.04
C TRP A 70 -1.31 -1.74 24.81
N LEU A 71 -1.14 -2.17 23.56
CA LEU A 71 -0.46 -3.45 23.26
C LEU A 71 1.05 -3.26 23.10
N LEU A 72 1.47 -2.33 22.23
CA LEU A 72 2.87 -2.00 22.02
C LEU A 72 3.05 -0.50 21.75
N TYR A 73 3.18 0.28 22.83
CA TYR A 73 3.19 1.75 22.75
C TYR A 73 4.24 2.34 21.78
N PRO A 74 5.48 1.81 21.68
CA PRO A 74 6.43 2.32 20.69
C PRO A 74 5.97 2.13 19.24
N ALA A 75 5.42 0.96 18.89
CA ALA A 75 4.85 0.70 17.57
C ALA A 75 3.68 1.65 17.28
N TYR A 76 2.79 1.81 18.26
CA TYR A 76 1.68 2.77 18.16
C TYR A 76 2.16 4.19 17.93
N LYS A 77 3.18 4.65 18.67
CA LYS A 77 3.71 6.01 18.50
C LYS A 77 4.27 6.22 17.10
N VAL A 78 5.03 5.26 16.59
CA VAL A 78 5.60 5.30 15.24
C VAL A 78 4.50 5.32 14.19
N HIS A 79 3.55 4.38 14.29
CA HIS A 79 2.48 4.26 13.31
C HIS A 79 1.54 5.47 13.32
N MET A 80 1.16 5.96 14.50
CA MET A 80 0.30 7.14 14.58
C MET A 80 1.02 8.45 14.22
N TYR A 81 2.35 8.49 14.27
CA TYR A 81 3.11 9.63 13.73
C TYR A 81 2.91 9.76 12.20
N HIS A 82 2.92 8.64 11.48
CA HIS A 82 2.55 8.59 10.06
C HIS A 82 1.16 9.18 9.81
N HIS A 83 0.16 8.73 10.59
CA HIS A 83 -1.24 9.15 10.49
C HIS A 83 -1.52 10.60 10.92
N TRP A 84 -0.76 11.18 11.82
CA TRP A 84 -1.10 12.50 12.41
C TRP A 84 -0.13 13.62 12.08
N ARG A 85 1.11 13.29 11.69
CA ARG A 85 2.16 14.27 11.42
C ARG A 85 2.57 14.24 9.96
N VAL A 86 2.90 13.06 9.44
CA VAL A 86 3.47 12.93 8.10
C VAL A 86 2.36 13.13 7.05
N TYR A 87 1.31 12.31 7.13
CA TYR A 87 0.17 12.29 6.19
C TYR A 87 -1.18 12.40 6.91
N PRO A 88 -1.45 13.49 7.66
CA PRO A 88 -2.72 13.66 8.35
C PRO A 88 -3.91 13.70 7.39
N PRO A 89 -5.14 13.36 7.79
CA PRO A 89 -6.30 13.32 6.90
C PRO A 89 -6.58 14.60 6.12
N ARG A 90 -6.19 15.77 6.66
CA ARG A 90 -6.31 17.08 5.98
C ARG A 90 -5.24 17.31 4.91
N ARG A 91 -4.12 16.60 5.00
CA ARG A 91 -2.96 16.67 4.10
C ARG A 91 -2.42 15.26 3.87
N PHE A 92 -3.31 14.40 3.38
CA PHE A 92 -3.02 12.98 3.15
C PHE A 92 -2.06 12.79 1.97
N LEU A 93 -2.13 13.70 0.99
CA LEU A 93 -1.26 13.75 -0.17
C LEU A 93 -0.10 14.73 0.05
N SER A 94 1.07 14.38 -0.48
CA SER A 94 2.27 15.22 -0.51
C SER A 94 2.88 15.19 -1.91
N LYS A 95 3.45 16.31 -2.37
CA LYS A 95 4.19 16.37 -3.64
C LYS A 95 5.59 15.74 -3.55
N VAL A 96 6.14 15.72 -2.34
CA VAL A 96 7.48 15.20 -2.05
C VAL A 96 7.36 14.05 -1.06
N TYR A 97 8.20 13.05 -1.23
CA TYR A 97 8.35 11.98 -0.24
C TYR A 97 8.76 12.57 1.10
N LYS A 98 8.02 12.24 2.16
CA LYS A 98 8.39 12.59 3.52
C LYS A 98 8.90 11.35 4.21
N ASN A 99 10.12 11.44 4.73
CA ASN A 99 10.71 10.39 5.53
C ASN A 99 9.91 10.22 6.82
N ASP A 100 9.09 9.17 6.89
CA ASP A 100 8.27 8.84 8.06
C ASP A 100 9.12 8.23 9.20
N LYS A 101 10.42 7.98 8.95
CA LYS A 101 11.41 7.52 9.93
C LYS A 101 12.16 8.63 10.63
N GLU A 102 11.99 9.88 10.20
CA GLU A 102 12.61 11.03 10.85
C GLU A 102 12.23 11.06 12.34
N GLY A 103 13.23 10.99 13.22
CA GLY A 103 13.04 10.97 14.68
C GLY A 103 12.67 9.62 15.30
N ARG A 104 12.69 8.51 14.55
CA ARG A 104 12.59 7.15 15.12
C ARG A 104 13.91 6.76 15.78
N THR A 105 13.83 6.14 16.96
CA THR A 105 14.98 5.43 17.55
C THR A 105 15.04 4.00 17.00
N ALA A 106 16.22 3.38 17.00
CA ALA A 106 16.40 1.98 16.61
C ALA A 106 15.42 1.03 17.35
N TRP A 107 15.21 1.27 18.64
CA TRP A 107 14.24 0.52 19.44
C TRP A 107 12.80 0.72 18.96
N SER A 108 12.39 1.96 18.65
CA SER A 108 11.03 2.22 18.16
C SER A 108 10.79 1.62 16.78
N SER A 109 11.79 1.64 15.89
CA SER A 109 11.73 0.97 14.59
C SER A 109 11.64 -0.54 14.75
N PHE A 110 12.44 -1.14 15.64
CA PHE A 110 12.35 -2.56 15.95
C PHE A 110 11.00 -2.96 16.53
N CYS A 111 10.45 -2.20 17.48
CA CYS A 111 9.12 -2.47 18.00
C CYS A 111 8.02 -2.33 16.94
N HIS A 112 8.17 -1.40 15.99
CA HIS A 112 7.23 -1.24 14.89
C HIS A 112 7.39 -2.38 13.88
N ASP A 113 8.54 -2.53 13.23
CA ASP A 113 8.71 -3.46 12.09
C ASP A 113 9.04 -4.90 12.51
N GLY A 114 9.67 -5.08 13.68
CA GLY A 114 10.13 -6.38 14.18
C GLY A 114 9.01 -7.42 14.31
N PRO A 115 7.83 -7.12 14.86
CA PRO A 115 6.72 -8.08 14.91
C PRO A 115 6.22 -8.52 13.53
N LEU A 116 6.26 -7.65 12.52
CA LEU A 116 5.91 -8.00 11.13
C LEU A 116 6.91 -9.03 10.58
N TYR A 117 8.21 -8.74 10.68
CA TYR A 117 9.25 -9.64 10.19
C TYR A 117 9.32 -10.94 10.98
N GLY A 118 9.15 -10.87 12.30
CA GLY A 118 9.07 -12.04 13.18
C GLY A 118 7.88 -12.94 12.83
N GLY A 119 6.71 -12.37 12.53
CA GLY A 119 5.56 -13.13 12.05
C GLY A 119 5.79 -13.79 10.69
N MET A 120 6.43 -13.09 9.75
CA MET A 120 6.81 -13.67 8.45
C MET A 120 7.81 -14.82 8.61
N LEU A 121 8.82 -14.67 9.47
CA LEU A 121 9.77 -15.74 9.78
C LEU A 121 9.07 -16.93 10.45
N LEU A 122 8.16 -16.67 11.39
CA LEU A 122 7.36 -17.71 12.05
C LEU A 122 6.53 -18.51 11.04
N ASN A 123 5.94 -17.87 10.02
CA ASN A 123 5.24 -18.59 8.95
C ASN A 123 6.14 -19.61 8.25
N ILE A 124 7.39 -19.22 7.94
CA ILE A 124 8.38 -20.12 7.32
C ILE A 124 8.73 -21.28 8.25
N ILE A 125 9.01 -20.98 9.53
CA ILE A 125 9.32 -21.98 10.54
C ILE A 125 8.16 -22.97 10.67
N ILE A 126 6.92 -22.51 10.72
CA ILE A 126 5.73 -23.37 10.79
C ILE A 126 5.69 -24.32 9.58
N LEU A 127 5.82 -23.79 8.36
CA LEU A 127 5.79 -24.61 7.14
C LEU A 127 6.93 -25.65 7.11
N TRP A 128 8.12 -25.28 7.64
CA TRP A 128 9.25 -26.19 7.77
C TRP A 128 8.98 -27.29 8.80
N THR A 129 8.54 -26.92 10.00
CA THR A 129 8.28 -27.86 11.11
C THR A 129 7.18 -28.87 10.77
N VAL A 130 6.15 -28.47 10.03
CA VAL A 130 5.08 -29.40 9.59
C VAL A 130 5.46 -30.20 8.34
N GLY A 131 6.68 -30.03 7.81
CA GLY A 131 7.17 -30.74 6.62
C GLY A 131 6.51 -30.30 5.30
N ALA A 132 5.80 -29.17 5.29
CA ALA A 132 5.20 -28.62 4.07
C ALA A 132 6.26 -28.04 3.12
N ILE A 133 7.34 -27.49 3.69
CA ILE A 133 8.60 -27.24 2.97
C ILE A 133 9.71 -28.05 3.64
N ASN A 134 10.54 -28.73 2.86
CA ASN A 134 11.59 -29.61 3.36
C ASN A 134 12.87 -29.57 2.52
N ARG A 135 12.95 -28.66 1.55
CA ARG A 135 14.11 -28.46 0.67
C ARG A 135 14.64 -27.05 0.82
N TRP A 136 15.95 -26.90 0.75
CA TRP A 136 16.61 -25.59 0.92
C TRP A 136 16.15 -24.54 -0.09
N HIS A 137 15.87 -24.93 -1.33
CA HIS A 137 15.36 -23.98 -2.32
C HIS A 137 13.93 -23.53 -2.03
N ASP A 138 13.09 -24.35 -1.39
CA ASP A 138 11.75 -23.92 -0.96
C ASP A 138 11.86 -22.85 0.14
N LEU A 139 12.85 -23.00 1.03
CA LEU A 139 13.19 -21.99 2.04
C LEU A 139 13.66 -20.68 1.38
N SER A 140 14.60 -20.76 0.43
CA SER A 140 15.08 -19.56 -0.31
C SER A 140 13.94 -18.86 -1.03
N VAL A 141 13.07 -19.63 -1.70
CA VAL A 141 11.88 -19.12 -2.37
C VAL A 141 10.95 -18.43 -1.38
N ALA A 142 10.74 -18.99 -0.18
CA ALA A 142 9.90 -18.38 0.84
C ALA A 142 10.45 -17.05 1.37
N VAL A 143 11.74 -17.03 1.74
CA VAL A 143 12.42 -15.82 2.23
C VAL A 143 12.39 -14.71 1.17
N LEU A 144 12.79 -15.01 -0.07
CA LEU A 144 12.80 -14.03 -1.16
C LEU A 144 11.39 -13.51 -1.48
N SER A 145 10.36 -14.35 -1.33
CA SER A 145 8.99 -13.93 -1.61
C SER A 145 8.48 -12.94 -0.59
N TYR A 146 8.72 -13.17 0.72
CA TYR A 146 8.38 -12.17 1.73
C TYR A 146 9.20 -10.89 1.59
N ALA A 147 10.47 -10.99 1.19
CA ALA A 147 11.28 -9.83 0.85
C ALA A 147 10.66 -8.98 -0.24
N CYS A 148 10.39 -9.59 -1.40
CA CYS A 148 9.80 -8.88 -2.53
C CYS A 148 8.43 -8.30 -2.19
N VAL A 149 7.55 -9.08 -1.55
CA VAL A 149 6.20 -8.61 -1.21
C VAL A 149 6.27 -7.50 -0.16
N GLY A 150 7.14 -7.61 0.85
CA GLY A 150 7.34 -6.59 1.87
C GLY A 150 7.83 -5.27 1.28
N SER A 151 8.89 -5.31 0.47
CA SER A 151 9.43 -4.13 -0.22
C SER A 151 8.40 -3.48 -1.14
N TRP A 152 7.76 -4.26 -2.01
CA TRP A 152 6.72 -3.75 -2.91
C TRP A 152 5.56 -3.13 -2.14
N SER A 153 5.13 -3.77 -1.06
CA SER A 153 4.02 -3.28 -0.24
C SER A 153 4.41 -1.96 0.43
N ASN A 154 5.61 -1.84 1.00
CA ASN A 154 6.07 -0.58 1.59
C ASN A 154 6.15 0.54 0.54
N TRP A 155 6.75 0.27 -0.62
CA TRP A 155 6.83 1.23 -1.70
C TRP A 155 5.44 1.68 -2.20
N LEU A 156 4.52 0.73 -2.39
CA LEU A 156 3.16 1.04 -2.81
C LEU A 156 2.42 1.87 -1.76
N HIS A 157 2.60 1.56 -0.46
CA HIS A 157 2.02 2.34 0.63
C HIS A 157 2.46 3.81 0.57
N HIS A 158 3.74 4.08 0.34
CA HIS A 158 4.22 5.45 0.12
C HIS A 158 3.63 6.08 -1.13
N ALA A 159 3.55 5.35 -2.24
CA ALA A 159 2.94 5.84 -3.48
C ALA A 159 1.49 6.31 -3.28
N LEU A 160 0.71 5.67 -2.39
CA LEU A 160 -0.65 6.11 -2.06
C LEU A 160 -0.70 7.53 -1.49
N HIS A 161 0.39 8.01 -0.89
CA HIS A 161 0.53 9.34 -0.30
C HIS A 161 1.19 10.39 -1.22
N ILE A 162 1.71 9.99 -2.39
CA ILE A 162 2.38 10.91 -3.33
C ILE A 162 1.39 11.43 -4.37
N GLU A 163 1.24 12.75 -4.43
CA GLU A 163 0.46 13.44 -5.47
C GLU A 163 1.19 13.39 -6.81
N GLY A 164 0.47 13.13 -7.90
CA GLY A 164 1.05 13.07 -9.24
C GLY A 164 1.90 11.82 -9.48
N HIS A 165 1.86 10.85 -8.55
CA HIS A 165 2.52 9.57 -8.76
C HIS A 165 1.99 8.93 -10.04
N TRP A 166 2.87 8.36 -10.86
CA TRP A 166 2.49 7.85 -12.19
C TRP A 166 1.44 6.72 -12.14
N PHE A 167 1.25 6.07 -10.98
CA PHE A 167 0.15 5.13 -10.76
C PHE A 167 -1.24 5.76 -10.72
N GLU A 168 -1.35 7.07 -10.51
CA GLU A 168 -2.62 7.80 -10.57
C GLU A 168 -3.29 7.69 -11.95
N ARG A 169 -2.60 7.20 -12.99
CA ARG A 169 -3.26 6.88 -14.26
C ARG A 169 -4.19 5.66 -14.20
N TYR A 170 -4.07 4.82 -13.17
CA TYR A 170 -4.84 3.58 -13.05
C TYR A 170 -6.01 3.73 -12.09
N VAL A 171 -7.20 3.34 -12.54
CA VAL A 171 -8.43 3.44 -11.75
C VAL A 171 -8.34 2.64 -10.46
N TYR A 172 -7.69 1.49 -10.47
CA TYR A 172 -7.55 0.67 -9.27
C TYR A 172 -6.72 1.35 -8.18
N PHE A 173 -5.70 2.11 -8.57
CA PHE A 173 -4.83 2.78 -7.62
C PHE A 173 -5.60 3.87 -6.87
N HIS A 174 -6.51 4.57 -7.54
CA HIS A 174 -7.44 5.48 -6.88
C HIS A 174 -8.39 4.77 -5.91
N ASP A 175 -8.87 3.55 -6.23
CA ASP A 175 -9.70 2.77 -5.32
C ASP A 175 -8.92 2.33 -4.06
N LEU A 176 -7.69 1.84 -4.22
CA LEU A 176 -6.80 1.49 -3.11
C LEU A 176 -6.50 2.73 -2.26
N ARG A 177 -6.18 3.86 -2.90
CA ARG A 177 -5.93 5.13 -2.22
C ARG A 177 -7.16 5.63 -1.46
N ALA A 178 -8.36 5.52 -2.03
CA ALA A 178 -9.59 5.92 -1.34
C ALA A 178 -9.86 5.05 -0.09
N LEU A 179 -9.63 3.73 -0.17
CA LEU A 179 -9.72 2.85 0.99
C LEU A 179 -8.68 3.19 2.07
N HIS A 180 -7.43 3.41 1.66
CA HIS A 180 -6.34 3.81 2.56
C HIS A 180 -6.56 5.21 3.14
N TYR A 181 -7.14 6.13 2.38
CA TYR A 181 -7.52 7.45 2.90
C TYR A 181 -8.58 7.32 4.00
N THR A 182 -9.57 6.45 3.79
CA THR A 182 -10.57 6.15 4.82
C THR A 182 -9.88 5.64 6.08
N HIS A 183 -8.91 4.72 5.95
CA HIS A 183 -8.09 4.24 7.06
C HIS A 183 -7.42 5.38 7.84
N HIS A 184 -6.92 6.42 7.18
CA HIS A 184 -6.34 7.58 7.87
C HIS A 184 -7.38 8.44 8.62
N GLN A 185 -8.65 8.35 8.26
CA GLN A 185 -9.71 9.15 8.88
C GLN A 185 -10.18 8.61 10.25
N GLY A 186 -10.64 9.53 11.09
CA GLY A 186 -11.33 9.20 12.34
C GLY A 186 -10.42 8.47 13.33
N THR A 187 -10.78 7.23 13.65
CA THR A 187 -10.07 6.40 14.64
C THR A 187 -8.97 5.51 14.05
N ALA A 188 -8.86 5.43 12.73
CA ALA A 188 -7.96 4.53 12.01
C ALA A 188 -8.07 3.02 12.38
N LYS A 189 -9.25 2.60 12.86
CA LYS A 189 -9.52 1.21 13.29
C LYS A 189 -10.24 0.35 12.25
N HIS A 190 -9.99 0.60 10.97
CA HIS A 190 -10.64 -0.08 9.86
C HIS A 190 -9.71 -0.04 8.66
N ASN A 191 -9.89 -0.90 7.66
CA ASN A 191 -9.06 -0.94 6.45
C ASN A 191 -7.55 -1.07 6.78
N TYR A 192 -7.19 -2.04 7.61
CA TYR A 192 -5.81 -2.37 7.94
C TYR A 192 -5.07 -2.96 6.74
N GLY A 193 -5.72 -3.61 5.79
CA GLY A 193 -5.11 -3.89 4.48
C GLY A 193 -4.85 -2.60 3.69
N PHE A 194 -3.91 -2.64 2.76
CA PHE A 194 -3.79 -1.58 1.74
C PHE A 194 -3.54 -2.11 0.33
N LEU A 195 -2.86 -3.26 0.20
CA LEU A 195 -2.69 -3.97 -1.07
C LEU A 195 -3.84 -4.95 -1.33
N ASP A 196 -4.24 -5.67 -0.29
CA ASP A 196 -5.33 -6.65 -0.30
C ASP A 196 -6.14 -6.46 0.99
N PHE A 197 -7.46 -6.33 0.85
CA PHE A 197 -8.41 -6.06 1.94
C PHE A 197 -9.20 -7.32 2.33
N GLY A 198 -8.76 -8.51 1.91
CA GLY A 198 -9.42 -9.77 2.18
C GLY A 198 -9.52 -10.05 3.69
N MET A 199 -8.47 -9.73 4.44
CA MET A 199 -8.49 -9.87 5.91
C MET A 199 -9.46 -8.87 6.56
N ASP A 200 -9.56 -7.64 6.06
CA ASP A 200 -10.56 -6.67 6.54
C ASP A 200 -11.99 -7.11 6.24
N MET A 201 -12.21 -7.83 5.14
CA MET A 201 -13.51 -8.42 4.84
C MET A 201 -13.85 -9.56 5.80
N VAL A 202 -12.87 -10.38 6.17
CA VAL A 202 -13.05 -11.53 7.08
C VAL A 202 -13.29 -11.06 8.51
N ASP A 203 -12.51 -10.10 8.99
CA ASP A 203 -12.62 -9.54 10.35
C ASP A 203 -13.75 -8.50 10.50
N GLY A 204 -14.32 -8.04 9.38
CA GLY A 204 -15.38 -7.04 9.37
C GLY A 204 -14.87 -5.60 9.57
N SER A 205 -13.56 -5.38 9.52
CA SER A 205 -12.91 -4.07 9.58
C SER A 205 -12.89 -3.33 8.22
N LEU A 206 -13.45 -3.90 7.15
CA LEU A 206 -13.59 -3.20 5.86
C LEU A 206 -14.64 -2.07 5.92
N ALA A 207 -14.17 -0.83 5.90
CA ALA A 207 -14.99 0.37 5.75
C ALA A 207 -15.21 0.76 4.28
N LYS A 208 -16.20 1.62 4.04
CA LYS A 208 -16.48 2.15 2.70
C LYS A 208 -15.37 3.11 2.26
N PRO A 209 -14.92 3.04 1.00
CA PRO A 209 -13.95 4.00 0.47
C PRO A 209 -14.53 5.42 0.45
N ASP A 210 -13.73 6.39 0.90
CA ASP A 210 -13.99 7.82 0.75
C ASP A 210 -13.26 8.38 -0.47
N TYR A 211 -14.04 8.82 -1.46
CA TYR A 211 -13.56 9.42 -2.70
C TYR A 211 -13.50 10.95 -2.65
N ALA A 212 -13.60 11.56 -1.47
CA ALA A 212 -13.47 13.01 -1.30
C ALA A 212 -12.16 13.56 -1.90
N LEU A 213 -11.07 12.79 -1.87
CA LEU A 213 -9.80 13.14 -2.51
C LEU A 213 -9.84 13.16 -4.05
N SER A 214 -10.74 12.43 -4.70
CA SER A 214 -10.75 12.28 -6.16
C SER A 214 -11.82 13.13 -6.88
N ASN A 215 -12.81 13.64 -6.15
CA ASN A 215 -14.06 14.12 -6.75
C ASN A 215 -14.35 15.62 -6.59
N ASN A 216 -13.38 16.44 -6.18
CA ASN A 216 -13.60 17.90 -6.17
C ASN A 216 -13.33 18.49 -7.56
N GLU A 217 -14.01 17.96 -8.59
CA GLU A 217 -14.26 18.73 -9.81
C GLU A 217 -15.07 19.93 -9.38
N GLY A 218 -14.41 21.09 -9.30
CA GLY A 218 -14.98 22.40 -9.01
C GLY A 218 -16.50 22.39 -8.87
N ILE A 219 -16.99 22.05 -7.67
CA ILE A 219 -18.14 22.77 -7.17
C ILE A 219 -17.61 24.19 -7.14
N GLY A 220 -17.91 24.93 -8.21
CA GLY A 220 -18.01 26.35 -8.13
C GLY A 220 -18.90 26.58 -6.93
N ARG A 221 -18.27 26.85 -5.79
CA ARG A 221 -18.76 27.83 -4.86
C ARG A 221 -18.91 29.09 -5.70
N ASN A 222 -20.05 29.15 -6.39
CA ASN A 222 -20.73 30.41 -6.52
C ASN A 222 -20.99 30.83 -5.08
N ASP A 223 -19.99 31.48 -4.47
CA ASP A 223 -20.15 32.43 -3.36
C ASP A 223 -20.89 33.69 -3.88
N ALA A 224 -21.86 33.47 -4.76
CA ALA A 224 -22.79 34.38 -5.37
C ALA A 224 -24.18 33.74 -5.28
N GLN A 225 -24.58 33.38 -4.07
CA GLN A 225 -25.96 33.55 -3.67
C GLN A 225 -25.99 33.91 -2.19
N GLU A 226 -26.01 35.22 -1.95
CA GLU A 226 -26.58 35.82 -0.76
C GLU A 226 -27.92 35.13 -0.46
N ILE A 227 -27.91 34.14 0.44
CA ILE A 227 -29.09 33.82 1.22
C ILE A 227 -29.00 34.69 2.47
N HIS A 228 -29.44 35.91 2.24
CA HIS A 228 -30.05 36.73 3.27
C HIS A 228 -31.20 35.93 3.91
N ILE A 229 -31.38 36.13 5.22
CA ILE A 229 -32.55 35.75 6.04
C ILE A 229 -32.39 34.43 6.82
N GLY A 230 -31.81 34.57 8.02
CA GLY A 230 -32.56 34.30 9.24
C GLY A 230 -32.85 32.85 9.60
N GLN A 231 -31.84 32.08 10.03
CA GLN A 231 -32.01 31.08 11.09
C GLN A 231 -30.65 30.78 11.73
N LYS A 232 -30.36 31.54 12.78
CA LYS A 232 -29.26 31.30 13.71
C LYS A 232 -29.56 30.01 14.50
N GLU A 233 -28.51 29.22 14.71
CA GLU A 233 -28.17 28.58 15.99
C GLU A 233 -28.11 27.04 16.13
N GLN A 234 -28.28 26.21 15.08
CA GLN A 234 -28.10 24.75 15.27
C GLN A 234 -27.21 23.98 14.26
N LEU A 235 -26.45 24.66 13.40
CA LEU A 235 -25.51 24.01 12.48
C LEU A 235 -24.05 24.49 12.66
N LEU A 236 -23.61 24.59 13.92
CA LEU A 236 -22.23 24.89 14.30
C LEU A 236 -21.34 23.64 14.42
N LEU A 237 -21.54 22.64 13.56
CA LEU A 237 -20.60 21.51 13.45
C LEU A 237 -19.99 21.47 12.04
N ARG A 238 -18.71 21.84 12.00
CA ARG A 238 -17.79 21.89 10.86
C ARG A 238 -18.11 22.94 9.78
N ARG A 239 -17.74 24.19 10.07
CA ARG A 239 -17.25 25.07 8.99
C ARG A 239 -15.93 24.49 8.48
N PRO A 240 -15.79 24.18 7.18
CA PRO A 240 -14.47 23.89 6.61
C PRO A 240 -13.56 25.10 6.84
N SER A 241 -12.33 24.83 7.27
CA SER A 241 -11.29 25.83 7.46
C SER A 241 -11.09 26.59 6.15
N THR A 242 -11.17 27.91 6.18
CA THR A 242 -10.85 28.78 5.03
C THR A 242 -9.35 28.94 4.82
N SER A 243 -8.50 28.13 5.48
CA SER A 243 -7.09 28.07 5.13
C SER A 243 -6.92 27.21 3.88
N ASN A 244 -6.31 27.79 2.85
CA ASN A 244 -6.02 27.21 1.52
C ASN A 244 -5.10 25.97 1.53
N ASP A 245 -5.05 25.19 2.61
CA ASP A 245 -4.06 24.13 2.81
C ASP A 245 -4.60 22.71 2.56
N GLU A 246 -5.86 22.57 2.14
CA GLU A 246 -6.38 21.28 1.68
C GLU A 246 -5.82 20.99 0.28
N HIS A 247 -4.73 20.22 0.25
CA HIS A 247 -4.11 19.76 -1.00
C HIS A 247 -5.04 18.76 -1.70
N ILE A 248 -5.52 19.17 -2.87
CA ILE A 248 -6.41 18.40 -3.76
C ILE A 248 -5.55 17.80 -4.87
N SER A 249 -5.72 16.51 -5.17
CA SER A 249 -5.06 15.89 -6.32
C SER A 249 -5.51 16.59 -7.61
N ALA A 250 -4.56 17.19 -8.33
CA ALA A 250 -4.85 17.84 -9.62
C ALA A 250 -5.16 16.84 -10.75
N VAL A 251 -4.98 15.54 -10.53
CA VAL A 251 -5.12 14.51 -11.56
C VAL A 251 -6.58 14.08 -11.69
N LYS A 252 -7.22 14.49 -12.79
CA LYS A 252 -8.55 14.00 -13.15
C LYS A 252 -8.49 12.48 -13.41
N PRO A 253 -9.38 11.67 -12.84
CA PRO A 253 -9.43 10.25 -13.16
C PRO A 253 -9.64 10.07 -14.67
N GLY A 254 -8.75 9.31 -15.30
CA GLY A 254 -8.81 9.01 -16.73
C GLY A 254 -10.12 8.29 -17.13
N PRO A 255 -10.40 8.17 -18.45
CA PRO A 255 -11.55 7.39 -18.91
C PRO A 255 -11.48 5.96 -18.36
N LEU A 256 -12.64 5.42 -17.93
CA LEU A 256 -12.71 4.07 -17.38
C LEU A 256 -12.09 3.07 -18.37
N PRO A 257 -11.11 2.26 -17.93
CA PRO A 257 -10.40 1.34 -18.81
C PRO A 257 -11.35 0.32 -19.45
N ASN A 258 -11.10 -0.01 -20.72
CA ASN A 258 -11.71 -1.13 -21.40
C ASN A 258 -11.24 -2.43 -20.74
N LEU A 259 -12.18 -3.19 -20.17
CA LEU A 259 -11.91 -4.37 -19.34
C LEU A 259 -10.92 -5.37 -19.97
N ALA A 260 -11.08 -5.66 -21.27
CA ALA A 260 -10.24 -6.64 -21.95
C ALA A 260 -8.90 -6.06 -22.39
N LYS A 261 -8.91 -4.83 -22.92
CA LYS A 261 -7.71 -4.20 -23.49
C LYS A 261 -6.78 -3.64 -22.42
N ASP A 262 -7.35 -3.05 -21.38
CA ASP A 262 -6.61 -2.35 -20.33
C ASP A 262 -6.38 -3.25 -19.12
N GLY A 263 -7.26 -4.22 -18.84
CA GLY A 263 -6.98 -5.26 -17.84
C GLY A 263 -5.75 -6.11 -18.21
N LEU A 264 -5.59 -6.44 -19.49
CA LEU A 264 -4.41 -7.18 -19.96
C LEU A 264 -3.13 -6.33 -19.88
N LYS A 265 -3.24 -5.03 -20.17
CA LYS A 265 -2.13 -4.08 -20.00
C LYS A 265 -1.78 -3.84 -18.54
N GLU A 266 -2.77 -3.75 -17.65
CA GLU A 266 -2.58 -3.60 -16.20
C GLU A 266 -1.92 -4.86 -15.62
N CYS A 267 -2.37 -6.06 -16.00
CA CYS A 267 -1.73 -7.30 -15.62
C CYS A 267 -0.30 -7.41 -16.18
N ALA A 268 -0.09 -7.12 -17.47
CA ALA A 268 1.24 -7.12 -18.07
C ALA A 268 2.16 -6.09 -17.41
N PHE A 269 1.63 -4.92 -17.06
CA PHE A 269 2.38 -3.88 -16.37
C PHE A 269 2.74 -4.30 -14.95
N ALA A 270 1.82 -4.89 -14.19
CA ALA A 270 2.09 -5.40 -12.86
C ALA A 270 3.14 -6.54 -12.90
N VAL A 271 3.08 -7.43 -13.90
CA VAL A 271 4.12 -8.43 -14.15
C VAL A 271 5.45 -7.75 -14.45
N VAL A 272 5.49 -6.74 -15.33
CA VAL A 272 6.73 -6.03 -15.69
C VAL A 272 7.31 -5.27 -14.50
N ALA A 273 6.49 -4.55 -13.72
CA ALA A 273 6.91 -3.85 -12.53
C ALA A 273 7.49 -4.81 -11.49
N PHE A 274 6.80 -5.94 -11.25
CA PHE A 274 7.25 -6.98 -10.35
C PHE A 274 8.56 -7.66 -10.83
N LEU A 275 8.70 -7.89 -12.15
CA LEU A 275 9.93 -8.41 -12.74
C LEU A 275 11.08 -7.40 -12.65
N ILE A 276 10.83 -6.11 -12.92
CA ILE A 276 11.83 -5.05 -12.77
C ILE A 276 12.30 -5.01 -11.32
N GLU A 277 11.39 -5.02 -10.36
CA GLU A 277 11.73 -4.99 -8.94
C GLU A 277 12.46 -6.25 -8.47
N ILE A 278 12.13 -7.44 -8.98
CA ILE A 278 12.93 -8.65 -8.75
C ILE A 278 14.36 -8.46 -9.28
N ASN A 279 14.51 -7.98 -10.52
CA ASN A 279 15.81 -7.74 -11.12
C ASN A 279 16.60 -6.68 -10.35
N VAL A 280 15.90 -5.66 -9.87
CA VAL A 280 16.44 -4.54 -9.11
C VAL A 280 16.83 -4.97 -7.68
N GLY A 281 16.03 -5.82 -7.04
CA GLY A 281 16.36 -6.43 -5.74
C GLY A 281 17.53 -7.40 -5.85
N ILE A 282 17.59 -8.18 -6.93
CA ILE A 282 18.75 -9.03 -7.25
C ILE A 282 19.99 -8.17 -7.54
N LEU A 283 19.85 -7.06 -8.29
CA LEU A 283 20.94 -6.12 -8.53
C LEU A 283 21.39 -5.42 -7.25
N GLY A 284 20.47 -5.04 -6.36
CA GLY A 284 20.78 -4.49 -5.04
C GLY A 284 21.56 -5.49 -4.17
N LEU A 285 21.19 -6.77 -4.22
CA LEU A 285 21.93 -7.86 -3.56
C LEU A 285 23.33 -8.09 -4.16
N LEU A 286 23.46 -7.99 -5.49
CA LEU A 286 24.73 -8.24 -6.19
C LEU A 286 25.69 -7.05 -6.13
N LEU A 287 25.17 -5.83 -6.11
CA LEU A 287 25.95 -4.60 -6.17
C LEU A 287 26.20 -3.97 -4.81
N GLY A 288 25.53 -4.46 -3.76
CA GLY A 288 25.79 -4.18 -2.35
C GLY A 288 26.22 -2.74 -2.13
N VAL A 289 25.28 -1.79 -2.25
CA VAL A 289 25.31 -0.39 -1.76
C VAL A 289 24.30 0.42 -2.56
N ALA A 290 23.29 0.97 -1.89
CA ALA A 290 22.58 2.16 -2.35
C ALA A 290 22.72 3.19 -1.22
N GLN A 291 23.74 4.04 -1.28
CA GLN A 291 23.92 5.10 -0.29
C GLN A 291 22.70 6.03 -0.31
N GLU A 292 22.08 6.24 0.86
CA GLU A 292 21.10 7.30 1.08
C GLU A 292 21.78 8.66 0.86
N GLY A 293 21.41 9.33 -0.23
CA GLY A 293 21.70 10.75 -0.41
C GLY A 293 20.60 11.58 0.25
N ASP A 294 20.99 12.51 1.12
CA ASP A 294 20.14 13.45 1.89
C ASP A 294 19.35 14.48 1.04
N SER A 295 19.03 14.17 -0.22
CA SER A 295 18.32 15.10 -1.11
C SER A 295 16.82 14.78 -1.18
N ASP A 296 15.97 15.75 -0.82
CA ASP A 296 14.55 15.77 -1.17
C ASP A 296 14.36 15.49 -2.67
N VAL A 297 13.89 14.29 -3.03
CA VAL A 297 13.64 13.92 -4.43
C VAL A 297 12.24 14.38 -4.84
N ASP A 298 12.17 15.31 -5.78
CA ASP A 298 10.93 15.76 -6.40
C ASP A 298 10.33 14.65 -7.28
N CYS A 299 9.25 14.01 -6.81
CA CYS A 299 8.56 12.93 -7.51
C CYS A 299 7.59 13.42 -8.60
N THR A 300 7.45 14.74 -8.81
CA THR A 300 6.42 15.33 -9.70
C THR A 300 6.83 15.44 -11.17
N VAL A 301 8.09 15.16 -11.51
CA VAL A 301 8.61 15.25 -12.88
C VAL A 301 8.71 13.85 -13.49
N PRO A 302 8.16 13.60 -14.71
CA PRO A 302 8.46 12.37 -15.43
C PRO A 302 9.98 12.33 -15.65
N HIS A 303 10.66 11.39 -14.97
CA HIS A 303 12.11 11.25 -15.02
C HIS A 303 12.62 11.42 -16.46
N LYS A 304 13.48 12.43 -16.68
CA LYS A 304 14.38 12.39 -17.82
C LYS A 304 15.15 11.08 -17.70
N LYS A 305 15.12 10.29 -18.78
CA LYS A 305 15.84 9.03 -18.98
C LYS A 305 17.27 9.16 -18.44
N GLY A 306 17.56 8.67 -17.23
CA GLY A 306 18.83 8.98 -16.56
C GLY A 306 18.98 8.40 -15.16
N ASP A 307 18.29 8.95 -14.16
CA ASP A 307 18.61 8.65 -12.76
C ASP A 307 17.44 8.03 -12.02
N ILE A 308 17.59 6.75 -11.69
CA ILE A 308 16.75 6.01 -10.74
C ILE A 308 17.55 5.96 -9.43
N THR A 309 17.35 6.93 -8.54
CA THR A 309 17.78 6.79 -7.15
C THR A 309 16.73 5.96 -6.43
N MET A 310 17.14 4.75 -6.04
CA MET A 310 16.30 3.81 -5.34
C MET A 310 16.13 4.20 -3.88
N LEU A 311 14.89 4.45 -3.47
CA LEU A 311 14.51 4.60 -2.08
C LEU A 311 14.34 3.22 -1.42
N GLU A 312 15.10 3.05 -0.35
CA GLU A 312 14.89 2.09 0.75
C GLU A 312 14.91 0.59 0.43
N VAL A 313 16.12 0.04 0.44
CA VAL A 313 16.37 -1.41 0.48
C VAL A 313 17.11 -1.81 1.78
N GLU A 314 17.66 -0.86 2.56
CA GLU A 314 18.62 -1.13 3.63
C GLU A 314 18.05 -1.79 4.90
N GLY A 315 16.90 -1.32 5.41
CA GLY A 315 16.36 -1.80 6.69
C GLY A 315 15.90 -3.27 6.67
N PHE A 316 15.39 -3.73 5.53
CA PHE A 316 14.94 -5.10 5.35
C PHE A 316 16.12 -6.09 5.35
N TRP A 317 17.20 -5.79 4.60
CA TRP A 317 18.35 -6.68 4.53
C TRP A 317 19.22 -6.67 5.78
N ALA A 318 19.31 -5.54 6.50
CA ALA A 318 20.02 -5.48 7.77
C ALA A 318 19.44 -6.46 8.82
N PHE A 319 18.11 -6.62 8.85
CA PHE A 319 17.43 -7.58 9.73
C PHE A 319 17.76 -9.04 9.36
N PHE A 320 17.75 -9.38 8.06
CA PHE A 320 18.08 -10.74 7.61
C PHE A 320 19.56 -11.07 7.73
N ALA A 321 20.47 -10.12 7.47
CA ALA A 321 21.90 -10.30 7.68
C ALA A 321 22.21 -10.63 9.14
N ALA A 322 21.62 -9.88 10.08
CA ALA A 322 21.76 -10.16 11.52
C ALA A 322 21.17 -11.52 11.92
N ALA A 323 20.06 -11.94 11.33
CA ALA A 323 19.46 -13.25 11.61
C ALA A 323 20.31 -14.43 11.11
N PHE A 324 21.05 -14.27 10.01
CA PHE A 324 21.95 -15.28 9.46
C PHE A 324 23.30 -15.35 10.20
N GLU A 325 23.77 -14.27 10.82
CA GLU A 325 24.99 -14.29 11.64
C GLU A 325 24.79 -14.98 13.00
N MET A 326 23.54 -15.17 13.44
CA MET A 326 23.18 -15.80 14.71
C MET A 326 22.85 -17.30 14.62
N ALA A 327 22.89 -17.90 13.42
CA ALA A 327 22.55 -19.31 13.16
C ALA A 327 23.77 -20.11 12.70
#